data_AF-A0A6L3Y0H2-F1
#
_entry.id   AF-A0A6L3Y0H2-F1
#
_cell.length_a   1.000
_cell.length_b   1.000
_cell.length_c   1.000
_cell.angle_alpha   90.00
_cell.angle_beta   90.00
_cell.angle_gamma   90.00
#
_symmetry.space_group_name_H-M   'P 1'
#
loop_
_entity.id
_entity.type
_entity.pdbx_description
1 polymer ?
#
loop_
_entity_poly.entity_id
_entity_poly.type
_entity_poly.pdbx_seq_one_letter_code
_entity_poly.pdbx_strand_id
1 'polypeptide(L)'
;MQTEQQNGQLKRTMKTRHLIMLSLGGVIGTGLFFNTGYIISTTGAAGTLLAYLIGALVVWLVMQCLGELSVAMPETGAFHVYAARYLGPATGYTVAWLYWLTWTVALGSSFTAAGFCMQYWFPQVPVWTWCVVFCVVIFALNVISTRFFAEGEFWFSLVKVITIIAFIILGGAAIFGFIPMQDGSPAPGLGNITA
;
A
#
# COMPACT_ATOMS: atom_id res chain seq x y z
N MET A 1 -48.45 6.75 -10.53
CA MET A 1 -47.28 6.00 -11.03
C MET A 1 -46.14 6.27 -10.06
N GLN A 2 -45.84 5.29 -9.20
CA GLN A 2 -44.76 5.38 -8.22
C GLN A 2 -43.46 5.02 -8.94
N THR A 3 -42.50 5.93 -8.98
CA THR A 3 -41.18 5.70 -9.55
C THR A 3 -40.42 4.73 -8.63
N GLU A 4 -40.26 3.49 -9.05
CA GLU A 4 -39.40 2.50 -8.39
C GLU A 4 -37.96 3.04 -8.38
N GLN A 5 -37.50 3.51 -7.22
CA GLN A 5 -36.08 3.64 -6.95
C GLN A 5 -35.50 2.21 -6.93
N GLN A 6 -34.91 1.78 -8.04
CA GLN A 6 -33.97 0.67 -8.06
C GLN A 6 -32.80 1.02 -7.13
N ASN A 7 -32.94 0.65 -5.85
CA ASN A 7 -31.82 0.48 -4.95
C ASN A 7 -30.95 -0.62 -5.56
N GLY A 8 -29.95 -0.23 -6.35
CA GLY A 8 -28.86 -1.09 -6.79
C GLY A 8 -28.11 -1.58 -5.55
N GLN A 9 -28.67 -2.59 -4.88
CA GLN A 9 -28.04 -3.23 -3.74
C GLN A 9 -26.77 -3.88 -4.24
N LEU A 10 -25.64 -3.19 -4.04
CA LEU A 10 -24.31 -3.73 -4.29
C LEU A 10 -24.22 -5.06 -3.56
N LYS A 11 -24.06 -6.14 -4.33
CA LYS A 11 -23.99 -7.49 -3.79
C LYS A 11 -22.77 -7.58 -2.88
N ARG A 12 -22.99 -7.55 -1.56
CA ARG A 12 -21.94 -7.56 -0.54
C ARG A 12 -21.19 -8.88 -0.57
N THR A 13 -20.22 -8.98 -1.47
CA THR A 13 -19.49 -10.22 -1.76
C THR A 13 -18.25 -10.36 -0.86
N MET A 14 -17.75 -9.25 -0.30
CA MET A 14 -16.60 -9.23 0.60
C MET A 14 -17.02 -9.30 2.08
N LYS A 15 -16.45 -10.28 2.79
CA LYS A 15 -16.54 -10.41 4.25
C LYS A 15 -15.57 -9.44 4.95
N THR A 16 -15.82 -9.13 6.22
CA THR A 16 -14.97 -8.24 7.04
C THR A 16 -13.49 -8.60 7.01
N ARG A 17 -13.14 -9.90 7.04
CA ARG A 17 -11.74 -10.36 6.94
C ARG A 17 -11.04 -9.91 5.64
N HIS A 18 -11.79 -9.87 4.52
CA HIS A 18 -11.25 -9.43 3.24
C HIS A 18 -11.03 -7.93 3.24
N LEU A 19 -11.90 -7.16 3.89
CA LEU A 19 -11.73 -5.71 4.03
C LEU A 19 -10.53 -5.35 4.90
N ILE A 20 -10.31 -6.06 6.01
CA ILE A 20 -9.15 -5.86 6.88
C ILE A 20 -7.85 -6.25 6.15
N MET A 21 -7.83 -7.39 5.47
CA MET A 21 -6.63 -7.80 4.74
C MET A 21 -6.37 -6.92 3.52
N LEU A 22 -7.41 -6.44 2.84
CA LEU A 22 -7.27 -5.47 1.76
C LEU A 22 -6.67 -4.15 2.27
N SER A 23 -7.09 -3.67 3.45
CA SER A 23 -6.51 -2.44 4.02
C SER A 23 -5.05 -2.64 4.44
N LEU A 24 -4.72 -3.75 5.11
CA LEU A 24 -3.34 -4.10 5.45
C LEU A 24 -2.48 -4.30 4.20
N GLY A 25 -2.98 -5.06 3.22
CA GLY A 25 -2.30 -5.34 1.95
C GLY A 25 -2.06 -4.12 1.09
N GLY A 26 -3.01 -3.19 1.09
CA GLY A 26 -2.91 -1.91 0.38
C GLY A 26 -1.94 -0.93 1.03
N VAL A 27 -1.90 -0.88 2.38
CA VAL A 27 -0.93 -0.04 3.10
C VAL A 27 0.49 -0.63 3.03
N ILE A 28 0.61 -1.95 3.10
CA ILE A 28 1.89 -2.67 3.00
C ILE A 28 2.25 -2.82 1.51
N GLY A 29 2.85 -1.76 0.99
CA GLY A 29 3.25 -1.66 -0.42
C GLY A 29 4.71 -1.94 -0.68
N THR A 30 5.08 -1.76 -1.94
CA THR A 30 6.47 -1.77 -2.43
C THR A 30 7.34 -0.74 -1.71
N GLY A 31 6.76 0.36 -1.21
CA GLY A 31 7.49 1.37 -0.44
C GLY A 31 8.25 0.79 0.76
N LEU A 32 7.62 -0.10 1.54
CA LEU A 32 8.27 -0.68 2.72
C LEU A 32 9.45 -1.59 2.34
N PHE A 33 9.31 -2.37 1.26
CA PHE A 33 10.32 -3.36 0.85
C PHE A 33 11.42 -2.81 -0.07
N PHE A 34 11.07 -1.92 -1.00
CA PHE A 34 12.01 -1.38 -1.99
C PHE A 34 12.59 -0.02 -1.56
N ASN A 35 11.80 0.83 -0.94
CA ASN A 35 12.20 2.23 -0.71
C ASN A 35 12.84 2.43 0.67
N THR A 36 12.44 1.66 1.68
CA THR A 36 12.95 1.83 3.05
C THR A 36 14.47 1.68 3.13
N GLY A 37 15.06 0.70 2.43
CA GLY A 37 16.52 0.52 2.40
C GLY A 37 17.24 1.74 1.83
N TYR A 38 16.72 2.30 0.75
CA TYR A 38 17.24 3.52 0.14
C TYR A 38 17.14 4.71 1.11
N ILE A 39 15.97 4.95 1.72
CA ILE A 39 15.78 6.07 2.66
C ILE A 39 16.69 5.93 3.89
N ILE A 40 16.85 4.73 4.44
CA ILE A 40 17.78 4.50 5.56
C ILE A 40 19.22 4.82 5.13
N SER A 41 19.63 4.40 3.94
CA SER A 41 20.99 4.65 3.44
C SER A 41 21.29 6.14 3.19
N THR A 42 20.28 6.94 2.83
CA THR A 42 20.46 8.36 2.53
C THR A 42 20.27 9.27 3.74
N THR A 43 19.36 8.90 4.65
CA THR A 43 18.85 9.79 5.72
C THR A 43 19.28 9.31 7.11
N GLY A 44 19.84 8.09 7.22
CA GLY A 44 20.16 7.46 8.50
C GLY A 44 18.93 6.84 9.17
N ALA A 45 19.16 6.02 10.19
CA ALA A 45 18.09 5.26 10.84
C ALA A 45 17.14 6.15 11.67
N ALA A 46 17.68 7.05 12.51
CA ALA A 46 16.86 7.97 13.30
C ALA A 46 16.04 8.93 12.43
N GLY A 47 16.64 9.49 11.38
CA GLY A 47 15.95 10.39 10.45
C GLY A 47 14.80 9.68 9.72
N THR A 48 15.02 8.44 9.30
CA THR A 48 13.98 7.60 8.70
C THR A 48 12.84 7.33 9.67
N LEU A 49 13.15 6.93 10.92
CA LEU A 49 12.14 6.65 11.94
C LEU A 49 11.29 7.89 12.24
N LEU A 50 11.92 9.06 12.40
CA LEU A 50 11.23 10.31 12.64
C LEU A 50 10.31 10.69 11.46
N ALA A 51 10.79 10.56 10.23
CA ALA A 51 9.98 10.82 9.04
C ALA A 51 8.75 9.90 8.96
N TYR A 52 8.91 8.60 9.27
CA TYR A 52 7.80 7.66 9.33
C TYR A 52 6.80 8.00 10.45
N LEU A 53 7.27 8.41 11.63
CA LEU A 53 6.39 8.80 12.75
C LEU A 53 5.56 10.04 12.42
N ILE A 54 6.19 11.08 11.85
CA ILE A 54 5.49 12.30 11.44
C ILE A 54 4.48 11.98 10.33
N GLY A 55 4.89 11.22 9.31
CA GLY A 55 4.01 10.80 8.23
C GLY A 55 2.82 9.97 8.74
N ALA A 56 3.07 9.01 9.63
CA ALA A 56 2.03 8.19 10.24
C ALA A 56 1.05 9.02 11.07
N LEU A 57 1.54 10.02 11.82
CA LEU A 57 0.69 10.92 12.60
C LEU A 57 -0.25 11.73 11.70
N VAL A 58 0.27 12.31 10.62
CA VAL A 58 -0.55 13.08 9.65
C VAL A 58 -1.60 12.19 8.99
N VAL A 59 -1.21 11.01 8.51
CA VAL A 59 -2.15 10.06 7.89
C VAL A 59 -3.20 9.59 8.90
N TRP A 60 -2.81 9.34 10.15
CA TRP A 60 -3.73 8.95 11.21
C TRP A 60 -4.79 10.02 11.47
N LEU A 61 -4.40 11.29 11.59
CA LEU A 61 -5.33 12.41 11.76
C LEU A 61 -6.31 12.52 10.58
N VAL A 62 -5.82 12.41 9.35
CA VAL A 62 -6.67 12.43 8.14
C VAL A 62 -7.68 11.27 8.14
N MET A 63 -7.22 10.06 8.51
CA MET A 63 -8.09 8.88 8.55
C MET A 63 -9.14 8.95 9.66
N GLN A 64 -8.86 9.61 10.80
CA GLN A 64 -9.87 9.85 11.84
C GLN A 64 -11.00 10.74 11.31
N CYS A 65 -10.67 11.91 10.75
CA CYS A 65 -11.68 12.82 10.19
C CYS A 65 -12.48 12.15 9.07
N LEU A 66 -11.82 11.38 8.21
CA LEU A 66 -12.47 10.68 7.12
C LEU A 66 -13.37 9.54 7.62
N GLY A 67 -12.97 8.84 8.69
CA GLY A 67 -13.76 7.79 9.32
C GLY A 67 -15.08 8.32 9.88
N GLU A 68 -15.03 9.44 10.61
CA GLU A 68 -16.22 10.11 11.14
C GLU A 68 -17.16 10.56 10.00
N LEU A 69 -16.60 11.14 8.94
CA LEU A 69 -17.35 11.59 7.78
C LEU A 69 -18.04 10.44 7.03
N SER A 70 -17.36 9.29 6.92
CA SER A 70 -17.88 8.09 6.26
C SER A 70 -19.04 7.45 7.02
N VAL A 71 -19.04 7.56 8.36
CA VAL A 71 -20.14 7.10 9.22
C VAL A 71 -21.31 8.09 9.18
N ALA A 72 -21.02 9.40 9.21
CA ALA A 72 -22.04 10.44 9.20
C ALA A 72 -22.79 10.54 7.86
N MET A 73 -22.10 10.29 6.74
CA MET A 73 -22.67 10.33 5.39
C MET A 73 -22.19 9.14 4.55
N PRO A 74 -22.91 8.01 4.60
CA PRO A 74 -22.63 6.82 3.81
C PRO A 74 -23.11 7.00 2.36
N GLU A 75 -22.65 8.05 1.70
CA GLU A 75 -22.88 8.31 0.27
C GLU A 75 -22.05 7.33 -0.56
N THR A 76 -22.61 6.83 -1.66
CA THR A 76 -21.87 5.98 -2.60
C THR A 76 -20.97 6.86 -3.47
N GLY A 77 -19.78 7.19 -2.95
CA GLY A 77 -18.79 8.00 -3.66
C GLY A 77 -17.46 8.12 -2.92
N ALA A 78 -16.40 8.51 -3.63
CA ALA A 78 -15.09 8.77 -3.03
C ALA A 78 -15.02 10.18 -2.43
N PHE A 79 -13.89 10.53 -1.79
CA PHE A 79 -13.70 11.75 -1.00
C PHE A 79 -14.01 13.07 -1.74
N HIS A 80 -13.95 13.06 -3.08
CA HIS A 80 -14.33 14.20 -3.91
C HIS A 80 -15.80 14.61 -3.74
N VAL A 81 -16.70 13.70 -3.35
CA VAL A 81 -18.11 14.00 -3.06
C VAL A 81 -18.23 14.88 -1.82
N TYR A 82 -17.46 14.56 -0.77
CA TYR A 82 -17.41 15.39 0.43
C TYR A 82 -16.81 16.76 0.14
N ALA A 83 -15.72 16.81 -0.65
CA ALA A 83 -15.11 18.07 -1.06
C ALA A 83 -16.07 18.92 -1.90
N ALA A 84 -16.80 18.32 -2.83
CA ALA A 84 -17.81 19.02 -3.63
C ALA A 84 -18.92 19.63 -2.76
N ARG A 85 -19.39 18.88 -1.76
CA ARG A 85 -20.50 19.27 -0.89
C ARG A 85 -20.13 20.37 0.11
N TYR A 86 -18.95 20.30 0.71
CA TYR A 86 -18.56 21.21 1.80
C TYR A 86 -17.66 22.37 1.37
N LEU A 87 -16.89 22.22 0.28
CA LEU A 87 -15.95 23.24 -0.20
C LEU A 87 -16.35 23.82 -1.56
N GLY A 88 -17.23 23.12 -2.30
CA GLY A 88 -17.80 23.57 -3.55
C GLY A 88 -17.40 22.71 -4.76
N PRO A 89 -18.14 22.82 -5.88
CA PRO A 89 -17.99 21.92 -7.03
C PRO A 89 -16.59 21.89 -7.65
N ALA A 90 -15.93 23.05 -7.73
CA ALA A 90 -14.57 23.17 -8.27
C ALA A 90 -13.55 22.37 -7.44
N THR A 91 -13.65 22.45 -6.11
CA THR A 91 -12.78 21.70 -5.19
C THR A 91 -13.01 20.20 -5.32
N GLY A 92 -14.28 19.77 -5.42
CA GLY A 92 -14.63 18.38 -5.71
C GLY A 92 -13.98 17.86 -6.99
N TYR A 93 -14.07 18.61 -8.09
CA TYR A 93 -13.44 18.24 -9.36
C TYR A 93 -11.91 18.11 -9.25
N THR A 94 -11.26 19.08 -8.61
CA THR A 94 -9.80 19.04 -8.38
C THR A 94 -9.39 17.83 -7.56
N VAL A 95 -10.11 17.53 -6.47
CA VAL A 95 -9.84 16.36 -5.62
C VAL A 95 -10.00 15.06 -6.41
N ALA A 96 -11.01 14.95 -7.28
CA ALA A 96 -11.21 13.77 -8.12
C ALA A 96 -9.99 13.51 -9.04
N TRP A 97 -9.48 14.57 -9.69
CA TRP A 97 -8.30 14.46 -10.56
C TRP A 97 -7.02 14.15 -9.79
N LEU A 98 -6.77 14.84 -8.67
CA LEU A 98 -5.60 14.57 -7.83
C LEU A 98 -5.61 13.14 -7.30
N TYR A 99 -6.79 12.65 -6.89
CA TYR A 99 -6.95 11.28 -6.44
C TYR A 99 -6.66 10.28 -7.56
N TRP A 100 -7.21 10.48 -8.75
CA TRP A 100 -6.95 9.61 -9.90
C TRP A 100 -5.47 9.60 -10.30
N LEU A 101 -4.83 10.77 -10.34
CA LEU A 101 -3.39 10.89 -10.62
C LEU A 101 -2.54 10.19 -9.56
N THR A 102 -2.88 10.34 -8.28
CA THR A 102 -2.18 9.70 -7.16
C THR A 102 -2.21 8.17 -7.33
N TRP A 103 -3.37 7.60 -7.64
CA TRP A 103 -3.48 6.16 -7.86
C TRP A 103 -2.80 5.70 -9.14
N THR A 104 -2.82 6.51 -10.19
CA THR A 104 -2.10 6.21 -11.45
C THR A 104 -0.60 6.11 -11.20
N VAL A 105 -0.01 7.06 -10.47
CA VAL A 105 1.41 7.05 -10.09
C VAL A 105 1.73 5.89 -9.15
N ALA A 106 0.87 5.62 -8.15
CA ALA A 106 1.06 4.52 -7.22
C ALA A 106 1.07 3.14 -7.91
N LEU A 107 0.15 2.93 -8.86
CA LEU A 107 0.10 1.70 -9.67
C LEU A 107 1.32 1.58 -10.59
N GLY A 108 1.72 2.67 -11.26
CA GLY A 108 2.93 2.70 -12.09
C GLY A 108 4.21 2.36 -11.30
N SER A 109 4.34 2.91 -10.09
CA SER A 109 5.42 2.58 -9.16
C SER A 109 5.41 1.10 -8.77
N SER A 110 4.23 0.53 -8.52
CA SER A 110 4.08 -0.89 -8.17
C SER A 110 4.49 -1.81 -9.32
N PHE A 111 4.13 -1.50 -10.56
CA PHE A 111 4.59 -2.27 -11.73
C PHE A 111 6.09 -2.16 -11.96
N THR A 112 6.66 -0.96 -11.76
CA THR A 112 8.10 -0.74 -11.90
C THR A 112 8.88 -1.55 -10.87
N ALA A 113 8.43 -1.57 -9.61
CA ALA A 113 9.03 -2.40 -8.57
C ALA A 113 8.92 -3.89 -8.89
N ALA A 114 7.77 -4.36 -9.37
CA ALA A 114 7.62 -5.75 -9.82
C ALA A 114 8.57 -6.08 -10.98
N GLY A 115 8.75 -5.15 -11.93
CA GLY A 115 9.71 -5.31 -13.03
C GLY A 115 11.17 -5.34 -12.56
N PHE A 116 11.56 -4.53 -11.58
CA PHE A 116 12.89 -4.62 -10.95
C PHE A 116 13.11 -5.96 -10.26
N CYS A 117 12.09 -6.49 -9.56
CA CYS A 117 12.14 -7.85 -9.02
C CYS A 117 12.45 -8.87 -10.12
N MET A 118 11.76 -8.80 -11.26
CA MET A 118 11.95 -9.76 -12.34
C MET A 118 13.34 -9.72 -12.98
N GLN A 119 14.02 -8.58 -12.94
CA GLN A 119 15.41 -8.48 -13.40
C GLN A 119 16.39 -9.32 -12.58
N TYR A 120 16.06 -9.69 -11.35
CA TYR A 120 16.88 -10.61 -10.56
C TYR A 120 17.01 -11.98 -11.23
N TRP A 121 15.94 -12.48 -11.84
CA TRP A 121 15.94 -13.76 -12.57
C TRP A 121 16.20 -13.60 -14.07
N PHE A 122 15.76 -12.48 -14.66
CA PHE A 122 15.85 -12.20 -16.09
C PHE A 122 16.51 -10.83 -16.35
N PRO A 123 17.82 -10.67 -16.06
CA PRO A 123 18.49 -9.38 -16.13
C PRO A 123 18.55 -8.81 -17.56
N GLN A 124 18.54 -9.66 -18.57
CA GLN A 124 18.52 -9.28 -19.99
C GLN A 124 17.20 -8.68 -20.47
N VAL A 125 16.09 -8.82 -19.71
CA VAL A 125 14.78 -8.30 -20.13
C VAL A 125 14.57 -6.89 -19.56
N PRO A 126 14.24 -5.88 -20.40
CA PRO A 126 13.96 -4.53 -19.92
C PRO A 126 12.75 -4.46 -18.99
N VAL A 127 12.83 -3.62 -17.95
CA VAL A 127 11.77 -3.42 -16.92
C VAL A 127 10.40 -3.12 -17.53
N TRP A 128 10.34 -2.27 -18.56
CA TRP A 128 9.06 -1.87 -19.17
C TRP A 128 8.28 -3.07 -19.72
N THR A 129 8.96 -4.11 -20.19
CA THR A 129 8.34 -5.34 -20.69
C THR A 129 7.55 -6.02 -19.58
N TRP A 130 8.16 -6.16 -18.40
CA TRP A 130 7.51 -6.73 -17.22
C TRP A 130 6.36 -5.87 -16.72
N CYS A 131 6.48 -4.53 -16.78
CA CYS A 131 5.38 -3.62 -16.45
C CYS A 131 4.15 -3.87 -17.33
N VAL A 132 4.34 -3.99 -18.65
CA VAL A 132 3.25 -4.27 -19.59
C VAL A 132 2.64 -5.65 -19.33
N VAL A 133 3.46 -6.68 -19.12
CA VAL A 133 2.99 -8.04 -18.82
C VAL A 133 2.12 -8.06 -17.56
N PHE A 134 2.59 -7.49 -16.45
CA PHE A 134 1.80 -7.44 -15.21
C PHE A 134 0.54 -6.60 -15.35
N CYS A 135 0.59 -5.50 -16.09
CA CYS A 135 -0.59 -4.68 -16.38
C CYS A 135 -1.66 -5.49 -17.12
N VAL A 136 -1.28 -6.21 -18.18
CA VAL A 136 -2.21 -7.07 -18.95
C VAL A 136 -2.79 -8.19 -18.09
N VAL A 137 -1.97 -8.84 -17.27
CA VAL A 137 -2.43 -9.91 -16.37
C VAL A 137 -3.44 -9.38 -15.36
N ILE A 138 -3.14 -8.26 -14.67
CA ILE A 138 -4.06 -7.67 -13.69
C ILE A 138 -5.35 -7.18 -14.36
N PHE A 139 -5.25 -6.59 -15.55
CA PHE A 139 -6.41 -6.17 -16.32
C PHE A 139 -7.32 -7.37 -16.67
N ALA A 140 -6.74 -8.46 -17.17
CA ALA A 140 -7.48 -9.68 -17.49
C ALA A 140 -8.16 -10.28 -16.24
N LEU A 141 -7.45 -10.34 -15.11
CA LEU A 141 -8.00 -10.84 -13.84
C LEU A 141 -9.18 -9.97 -13.36
N ASN A 142 -9.09 -8.65 -13.51
CA ASN A 142 -10.17 -7.73 -13.14
C ASN A 142 -11.44 -7.93 -13.97
N VAL A 143 -11.30 -8.21 -15.27
CA VAL A 143 -12.44 -8.42 -16.17
C VAL A 143 -13.17 -9.75 -15.89
N ILE A 144 -12.45 -10.80 -15.45
CA ILE A 144 -13.02 -12.14 -15.29
C ILE A 144 -13.80 -12.28 -13.97
N SER A 145 -13.25 -11.86 -12.83
CA SER A 145 -13.94 -12.02 -11.54
C SER A 145 -13.32 -11.25 -10.38
N THR A 146 -14.10 -10.34 -9.80
CA THR A 146 -13.74 -9.59 -8.58
C THR A 146 -13.63 -10.48 -7.33
N ARG A 147 -14.26 -11.65 -7.31
CA ARG A 147 -14.19 -12.57 -6.16
C ARG A 147 -12.87 -13.34 -6.11
N PHE A 148 -12.29 -13.69 -7.25
CA PHE A 148 -10.96 -14.30 -7.29
C PHE A 148 -9.90 -13.30 -6.87
N PHE A 149 -10.04 -12.03 -7.28
CA PHE A 149 -9.18 -10.94 -6.80
C PHE A 149 -9.24 -10.80 -5.27
N ALA A 150 -10.44 -10.77 -4.68
CA ALA A 150 -10.66 -10.67 -3.25
C ALA A 150 -9.93 -11.74 -2.41
N GLU A 151 -9.97 -12.99 -2.88
CA GLU A 151 -9.34 -14.11 -2.19
C GLU A 151 -7.82 -14.11 -2.44
N GLY A 152 -7.37 -13.84 -3.67
CA GLY A 152 -5.96 -13.72 -4.00
C GLY A 152 -5.27 -12.63 -3.16
N GLU A 153 -5.88 -11.44 -3.08
CA GLU A 153 -5.37 -10.32 -2.29
C GLU A 153 -5.24 -10.69 -0.80
N PHE A 154 -6.19 -11.46 -0.25
CA PHE A 154 -6.11 -11.94 1.13
C PHE A 154 -4.86 -12.82 1.34
N TRP A 155 -4.62 -13.78 0.47
CA TRP A 155 -3.46 -14.68 0.57
C TRP A 155 -2.14 -13.94 0.35
N PHE A 156 -2.06 -13.04 -0.64
CA PHE A 156 -0.85 -12.24 -0.88
C PHE A 156 -0.56 -11.29 0.27
N SER A 157 -1.58 -10.66 0.85
CA SER A 157 -1.43 -9.79 2.02
C SER A 157 -0.97 -10.56 3.25
N LEU A 158 -1.47 -11.78 3.44
CA LEU A 158 -1.01 -12.66 4.52
C LEU A 158 0.48 -12.99 4.38
N VAL A 159 0.94 -13.33 3.16
CA VAL A 159 2.37 -13.57 2.89
C VAL A 159 3.20 -12.34 3.26
N LYS A 160 2.79 -11.13 2.82
CA LYS A 160 3.49 -9.88 3.14
C LYS A 160 3.63 -9.67 4.65
N VAL A 161 2.56 -9.88 5.41
CA VAL A 161 2.56 -9.72 6.89
C VAL A 161 3.53 -10.72 7.54
N ILE A 162 3.47 -11.99 7.12
CA ILE A 162 4.39 -13.02 7.63
C ILE A 162 5.84 -12.66 7.31
N THR A 163 6.13 -12.18 6.09
CA THR A 163 7.47 -11.74 5.70
C THR A 163 7.97 -10.60 6.59
N ILE A 164 7.13 -9.61 6.93
CA ILE A 164 7.51 -8.53 7.84
C ILE A 164 7.84 -9.06 9.23
N ILE A 165 7.00 -9.95 9.78
CA ILE A 165 7.24 -10.56 11.10
C ILE A 165 8.57 -11.31 11.10
N ALA A 166 8.84 -12.11 10.06
CA ALA A 166 10.11 -12.80 9.91
C ALA A 166 11.28 -11.83 9.83
N PHE A 167 11.14 -10.73 9.08
CA PHE A 167 12.19 -9.71 8.94
C PHE A 167 12.49 -9.00 10.26
N ILE A 168 11.47 -8.72 11.08
CA ILE A 168 11.62 -8.13 12.42
C ILE A 168 12.34 -9.11 13.36
N ILE A 169 11.95 -10.39 13.35
CA ILE A 169 12.57 -11.42 14.21
C ILE A 169 14.04 -11.61 13.83
N LEU A 170 14.33 -11.80 12.53
CA LEU A 170 15.69 -12.00 12.04
C LEU A 170 16.55 -10.74 12.22
N GLY A 171 16.01 -9.56 11.92
CA GLY A 171 16.67 -8.28 12.15
C GLY A 171 16.98 -8.05 13.62
N GLY A 172 16.02 -8.32 14.52
CA GLY A 172 16.25 -8.28 15.96
C GLY A 172 17.31 -9.26 16.42
N ALA A 173 17.26 -10.51 15.95
CA ALA A 173 18.26 -11.53 16.25
C ALA A 173 19.67 -11.13 15.79
N ALA A 174 19.80 -10.46 14.64
CA ALA A 174 21.06 -9.90 14.17
C ALA A 174 21.54 -8.72 15.04
N ILE A 175 20.64 -7.81 15.45
CA ILE A 175 20.97 -6.68 16.33
C ILE A 175 21.53 -7.15 17.68
N PHE A 176 20.95 -8.21 18.25
CA PHE A 176 21.36 -8.78 19.53
C PHE A 176 22.47 -9.85 19.41
N GLY A 177 22.98 -10.13 18.21
CA GLY A 177 24.11 -11.02 18.00
C GLY A 177 23.79 -12.53 18.06
N PHE A 178 22.51 -12.90 17.99
CA PHE A 178 22.10 -14.31 17.85
C PHE A 178 22.37 -14.85 16.44
N ILE A 179 22.49 -13.97 15.44
CA ILE A 179 22.86 -14.31 14.06
C ILE A 179 24.24 -13.72 13.77
N PRO A 180 25.25 -14.53 13.42
CA PRO A 180 26.56 -14.03 13.04
C PRO A 180 26.47 -13.24 11.72
N MET A 181 27.06 -12.06 11.68
CA MET A 181 27.16 -11.26 10.45
C MET A 181 28.21 -11.86 9.52
N GLN A 182 27.93 -11.89 8.20
CA GLN A 182 28.85 -12.43 7.20
C GLN A 182 30.22 -11.74 7.20
N ASP A 183 30.25 -10.46 7.57
CA ASP A 183 31.47 -9.64 7.55
C ASP A 183 32.32 -9.81 8.83
N GLY A 184 31.89 -10.65 9.79
CA GLY A 184 32.57 -10.89 11.06
C GLY A 184 32.53 -9.72 12.05
N SER A 185 31.78 -8.66 11.74
CA SER A 185 31.58 -7.51 12.62
C SER A 185 30.80 -7.92 13.88
N PRO A 186 31.10 -7.30 15.05
CA PRO A 186 30.33 -7.53 16.27
C PRO A 186 28.91 -6.97 16.10
N ALA A 187 27.94 -7.57 16.81
CA ALA A 187 26.54 -7.18 16.73
C ALA A 187 26.37 -5.65 16.82
N PRO A 188 25.60 -5.00 15.92
CA PRO A 188 25.60 -3.53 15.80
C PRO A 188 24.98 -2.84 17.01
N GLY A 189 24.19 -3.57 17.81
CA GLY A 189 23.44 -3.03 18.93
C GLY A 189 22.56 -1.85 18.49
N LEU A 190 22.46 -0.84 19.33
CA LEU A 190 21.71 0.40 19.04
C LEU A 190 22.59 1.50 18.42
N GLY A 191 23.87 1.22 18.13
CA GLY A 191 24.83 2.23 17.65
C GLY A 191 24.45 2.84 16.29
N ASN A 192 23.81 2.07 15.43
CA ASN A 192 23.35 2.52 14.11
C ASN A 192 22.06 3.35 14.14
N ILE A 193 21.44 3.56 15.32
CA ILE A 193 20.25 4.41 15.40
C ILE A 193 20.65 5.89 15.26
N THR A 194 21.80 6.28 15.81
CA THR A 194 22.25 7.68 15.88
C THR A 194 23.28 8.07 14.81
N ALA A 195 23.78 7.10 14.04
CA ALA A 195 24.78 7.30 12.98
C ALA A 195 24.15 7.73 11.65
#